data_AF-A0A842QMB5-F1
#
_entry.id   AF-A0A842QMB5-F1
#
_cell.length_a   1.000
_cell.length_b   1.000
_cell.length_c   1.000
_cell.angle_alpha   90.00
_cell.angle_beta   90.00
_cell.angle_gamma   90.00
#
_symmetry.space_group_name_H-M   'P 1'
#
loop_
_entity.id
_entity.type
_entity.pdbx_description
1 polymer ?
#
loop_
_entity_poly.entity_id
_entity_poly.type
_entity_poly.pdbx_seq_one_letter_code
_entity_poly.pdbx_strand_id
1 'polypeptide(L)'
;MQRNLGAQEFMVIAPGGAPIFHYSSRNTKRLDELLSGFLSAITSFANEFGEQSVQSLSFEGSELLYEHGDNNVIFVLLIDADASETVLRAVLKELSKRFQEKFSSEIEMEIPIADTYAGFDAKVKEVIEKYRSVLKTASQLNGFVVPKLKKKDDEFSLDPEVLDELHRDYGNHGVRILESIDGNTCIHEIREQTGLEEGDVLEIIEYLIIAGVIEIRILCPSLLKADSRFDTYLDLIGLPQKDYQVLQRAKSFCDGKHPLTDIATRINVTPERLFEVLSKMGDTEVEWLKKKPNDVPTTKY
;
A
#
# COMPACT_ATOMS: atom_id res chain seq x y z
N MET A 1 1.75 -10.51 -12.58
CA MET A 1 1.88 -11.61 -11.61
C MET A 1 1.12 -11.18 -10.35
N GLN A 2 0.09 -11.91 -9.94
CA GLN A 2 -0.74 -11.51 -8.79
C GLN A 2 0.11 -11.71 -7.53
N ARG A 3 0.58 -10.63 -6.89
CA ARG A 3 1.28 -10.73 -5.60
C ARG A 3 0.28 -11.32 -4.59
N ASN A 4 0.50 -12.56 -4.18
CA ASN A 4 -0.25 -13.16 -3.07
C ASN A 4 0.14 -12.41 -1.79
N LEU A 5 -0.78 -12.22 -0.85
CA LEU A 5 -0.46 -11.57 0.43
C LEU A 5 0.58 -12.36 1.22
N GLY A 6 0.65 -13.68 1.02
CA GLY A 6 1.67 -14.53 1.62
C GLY A 6 1.39 -14.94 3.07
N ALA A 7 0.35 -14.42 3.72
CA ALA A 7 -0.04 -14.84 5.07
C ALA A 7 -0.51 -16.31 5.09
N GLN A 8 0.21 -17.18 5.80
CA GLN A 8 -0.07 -18.60 5.91
C GLN A 8 -0.88 -18.93 7.17
N GLU A 9 -0.34 -18.56 8.34
CA GLU A 9 -0.88 -18.90 9.66
C GLU A 9 -0.77 -17.69 10.60
N PHE A 10 -1.74 -17.51 11.49
CA PHE A 10 -1.72 -16.49 12.54
C PHE A 10 -1.99 -17.16 13.88
N MET A 11 -1.18 -16.86 14.89
CA MET A 11 -1.22 -17.52 16.18
C MET A 11 -1.08 -16.50 17.31
N VAL A 12 -1.78 -16.75 18.40
CA VAL A 12 -1.69 -15.96 19.64
C VAL A 12 -1.24 -16.87 20.77
N ILE A 13 -0.23 -16.42 21.50
CA ILE A 13 0.42 -17.17 22.57
C ILE A 13 0.25 -16.38 23.87
N ALA A 14 -0.36 -17.02 24.87
CA ALA A 14 -0.54 -16.44 26.18
C ALA A 14 0.80 -16.28 26.93
N PRO A 15 0.84 -15.50 28.03
CA PRO A 15 2.07 -15.21 28.77
C PRO A 15 2.79 -16.44 29.32
N GLY A 16 2.05 -17.54 29.55
CA GLY A 16 2.59 -18.84 29.95
C GLY A 16 3.18 -19.67 28.80
N GLY A 17 3.25 -19.13 27.58
CA GLY A 17 3.73 -19.82 26.38
C GLY A 17 2.70 -20.76 25.73
N ALA A 18 1.49 -20.83 26.26
CA ALA A 18 0.43 -21.67 25.70
C ALA A 18 -0.24 -20.99 24.50
N PRO A 19 -0.37 -21.66 23.34
CA PRO A 19 -1.15 -21.12 22.23
C PRO A 19 -2.63 -21.07 22.59
N ILE A 20 -3.25 -19.89 22.51
CA ILE A 20 -4.66 -19.66 22.85
C ILE A 20 -5.54 -19.49 21.61
N PHE A 21 -4.94 -19.14 20.48
CA PHE A 21 -5.63 -19.04 19.19
C PHE A 21 -4.68 -19.42 18.06
N HIS A 22 -5.21 -20.11 17.05
CA HIS A 22 -4.48 -20.46 15.84
C HIS A 22 -5.41 -20.47 14.64
N TYR A 23 -5.05 -19.70 13.62
CA TYR A 23 -5.68 -19.66 12.32
C TYR A 23 -4.71 -20.17 11.27
N SER A 24 -5.21 -20.99 10.35
CA SER A 24 -4.45 -21.48 9.20
C SER A 24 -5.26 -21.36 7.91
N SER A 25 -4.67 -20.69 6.92
CA SER A 25 -5.29 -20.53 5.60
C SER A 25 -5.33 -21.82 4.78
N ARG A 26 -4.40 -22.75 5.04
CA ARG A 26 -4.25 -24.02 4.32
C ARG A 26 -4.65 -25.24 5.16
N ASN A 27 -5.22 -25.00 6.34
CA ASN A 27 -5.53 -26.02 7.34
C ASN A 27 -4.29 -26.88 7.73
N THR A 28 -3.10 -26.30 7.57
CA THR A 28 -1.82 -26.83 8.05
C THR A 28 -1.52 -26.26 9.44
N LYS A 29 -0.70 -26.95 10.22
CA LYS A 29 -0.31 -26.50 11.57
C LYS A 29 1.20 -26.43 11.69
N ARG A 30 1.85 -25.70 10.77
CA ARG A 30 3.33 -25.60 10.75
C ARG A 30 3.83 -24.86 11.98
N LEU A 31 3.11 -23.85 12.45
CA LEU A 31 3.47 -23.17 13.69
C LEU A 31 3.47 -24.13 14.89
N ASP A 32 2.51 -25.05 15.01
CA ASP A 32 2.47 -26.03 16.10
C ASP A 32 3.72 -26.92 16.14
N GLU A 33 4.26 -27.28 14.97
CA GLU A 33 5.49 -28.07 14.85
C GLU A 33 6.73 -27.24 15.22
N LEU A 34 6.76 -25.96 14.80
CA LEU A 34 7.87 -25.03 15.05
C LEU A 34 7.91 -24.54 16.52
N LEU A 35 6.77 -24.40 17.18
CA LEU A 35 6.61 -23.87 18.54
C LEU A 35 7.50 -24.58 19.57
N SER A 36 7.70 -25.89 19.44
CA SER A 36 8.48 -26.69 20.38
C SER A 36 9.96 -26.26 20.49
N GLY A 37 10.55 -25.71 19.42
CA GLY A 37 11.89 -25.10 19.44
C GLY A 37 11.86 -23.57 19.44
N PHE A 38 10.79 -22.98 18.92
CA PHE A 38 10.66 -21.54 18.66
C PHE A 38 10.32 -20.71 19.92
N LEU A 39 9.46 -21.21 20.81
CA LEU A 39 9.09 -20.51 22.05
C LEU A 39 10.30 -20.21 22.95
N SER A 40 11.22 -21.18 23.06
CA SER A 40 12.43 -21.01 23.87
C SER A 40 13.37 -19.94 23.30
N ALA A 41 13.39 -19.78 21.98
CA ALA A 41 14.18 -18.77 21.29
C ALA A 41 13.52 -17.38 21.39
N ILE A 42 12.22 -17.24 21.06
CA ILE A 42 11.55 -15.93 21.15
C ILE A 42 11.58 -15.39 22.56
N THR A 43 11.23 -16.17 23.59
CA THR A 43 11.20 -15.63 24.97
C THR A 43 12.59 -15.13 25.40
N SER A 44 13.67 -15.70 24.87
CA SER A 44 15.03 -15.20 25.10
C SER A 44 15.30 -13.90 24.33
N PHE A 45 14.92 -13.82 23.04
CA PHE A 45 15.10 -12.62 22.22
C PHE A 45 14.21 -11.44 22.65
N ALA A 46 12.93 -11.70 22.91
CA ALA A 46 11.93 -10.74 23.35
C ALA A 46 12.34 -9.96 24.61
N ASN A 47 12.89 -10.68 25.61
CA ASN A 47 13.34 -10.10 26.87
C ASN A 47 14.58 -9.21 26.70
N GLU A 48 15.33 -9.35 25.61
CA GLU A 48 16.58 -8.63 25.36
C GLU A 48 16.35 -7.30 24.62
N PHE A 49 15.26 -7.19 23.84
CA PHE A 49 15.00 -6.01 23.00
C PHE A 49 13.92 -5.07 23.52
N GLY A 50 13.02 -5.48 24.42
CA GLY A 50 12.12 -4.58 25.16
C GLY A 50 11.20 -3.67 24.32
N GLU A 51 11.09 -3.89 23.01
CA GLU A 51 10.36 -3.03 22.09
C GLU A 51 9.02 -3.64 21.68
N GLN A 52 7.98 -2.80 21.58
CA GLN A 52 6.67 -3.12 21.00
C GLN A 52 6.70 -3.13 19.45
N SER A 53 7.88 -3.28 18.85
CA SER A 53 8.05 -3.30 17.40
C SER A 53 7.86 -4.71 16.84
N VAL A 54 7.30 -4.82 15.62
CA VAL A 54 7.23 -6.11 14.93
C VAL A 54 8.65 -6.57 14.60
N GLN A 55 8.96 -7.84 14.85
CA GLN A 55 10.25 -8.47 14.56
C GLN A 55 10.07 -9.59 13.55
N SER A 56 11.11 -9.92 12.78
CA SER A 56 11.07 -10.97 11.75
C SER A 56 12.17 -12.02 11.92
N LEU A 57 11.86 -13.27 11.56
CA LEU A 57 12.80 -14.40 11.57
C LEU A 57 12.55 -15.30 10.35
N SER A 58 13.58 -15.49 9.53
CA SER A 58 13.50 -16.30 8.29
C SER A 58 13.93 -17.74 8.52
N PHE A 59 13.23 -18.72 7.93
CA PHE A 59 13.60 -20.14 7.96
C PHE A 59 13.00 -20.92 6.78
N GLU A 60 13.74 -21.88 6.21
CA GLU A 60 13.30 -22.85 5.18
C GLU A 60 12.12 -22.42 4.26
N GLY A 61 12.29 -21.31 3.53
CA GLY A 61 11.30 -20.83 2.55
C GLY A 61 10.07 -20.15 3.14
N SER A 62 10.12 -19.78 4.42
CA SER A 62 9.10 -19.00 5.11
C SER A 62 9.76 -17.95 6.00
N GLU A 63 8.97 -16.97 6.39
CA GLU A 63 9.38 -15.95 7.35
C GLU A 63 8.30 -15.83 8.41
N LEU A 64 8.69 -15.44 9.61
CA LEU A 64 7.80 -15.29 10.73
C LEU A 64 7.92 -13.90 11.29
N LEU A 65 6.79 -13.21 11.35
CA LEU A 65 6.65 -11.93 12.00
C LEU A 65 6.04 -12.13 13.37
N TYR A 66 6.56 -11.43 14.38
CA TYR A 66 5.99 -11.47 15.72
C TYR A 66 6.03 -10.10 16.39
N GLU A 67 5.13 -9.89 17.34
CA GLU A 67 5.13 -8.70 18.19
C GLU A 67 4.60 -9.03 19.58
N HIS A 68 5.02 -8.22 20.56
CA HIS A 68 4.54 -8.28 21.93
C HIS A 68 3.35 -7.37 22.11
N GLY A 69 2.25 -7.96 22.54
CA GLY A 69 1.11 -7.23 23.05
C GLY A 69 1.23 -6.91 24.53
N ASP A 70 0.19 -6.23 25.01
CA ASP A 70 -0.03 -6.05 26.44
C ASP A 70 -0.09 -7.41 27.16
N ASN A 71 0.23 -7.38 28.46
CA ASN A 71 0.23 -8.53 29.34
C ASN A 71 1.18 -9.67 28.93
N ASN A 72 2.21 -9.43 28.12
CA ASN A 72 3.15 -10.44 27.59
C ASN A 72 2.51 -11.48 26.64
N VAL A 73 1.42 -11.12 25.98
CA VAL A 73 0.89 -11.92 24.87
C VAL A 73 1.80 -11.77 23.66
N ILE A 74 2.07 -12.87 22.95
CA ILE A 74 2.84 -12.85 21.72
C ILE A 74 1.92 -13.13 20.54
N PHE A 75 1.96 -12.25 19.55
CA PHE A 75 1.27 -12.42 18.28
C PHE A 75 2.27 -12.87 17.23
N VAL A 76 1.91 -13.89 16.46
CA VAL A 76 2.78 -14.53 15.47
C VAL A 76 2.06 -14.66 14.15
N LEU A 77 2.72 -14.27 13.07
CA LEU A 77 2.25 -14.43 11.69
C LEU A 77 3.32 -15.16 10.87
N LEU A 78 2.96 -16.32 10.35
CA LEU A 78 3.78 -17.08 9.40
C LEU A 78 3.48 -16.63 7.97
N ILE A 79 4.52 -16.31 7.20
CA ILE A 79 4.41 -15.71 5.88
C ILE A 79 5.28 -16.44 4.83
N ASP A 80 4.87 -16.39 3.57
CA ASP A 80 5.67 -16.81 2.41
C ASP A 80 6.93 -15.90 2.31
N ALA A 81 8.10 -16.47 1.99
CA ALA A 81 9.38 -15.74 1.97
C ALA A 81 9.50 -14.67 0.85
N ASP A 82 8.59 -14.68 -0.14
CA ASP A 82 8.53 -13.69 -1.22
C ASP A 82 7.45 -12.62 -0.99
N ALA A 83 6.81 -12.63 0.18
CA ALA A 83 5.72 -11.72 0.50
C ALA A 83 6.23 -10.33 0.92
N SER A 84 5.37 -9.32 0.80
CA SER A 84 5.70 -7.96 1.23
C SER A 84 5.66 -7.87 2.75
N GLU A 85 6.84 -7.83 3.37
CA GLU A 85 7.02 -7.71 4.80
C GLU A 85 6.29 -6.48 5.38
N THR A 86 6.40 -5.31 4.73
CA THR A 86 5.74 -4.06 5.13
C THR A 86 4.22 -4.22 5.26
N VAL A 87 3.58 -4.89 4.29
CA VAL A 87 2.14 -5.14 4.33
C VAL A 87 1.80 -6.10 5.45
N LEU A 88 2.58 -7.16 5.61
CA LEU A 88 2.31 -8.21 6.58
C LEU A 88 2.57 -7.77 8.02
N ARG A 89 3.50 -6.84 8.24
CA ARG A 89 3.67 -6.12 9.50
C ARG A 89 2.39 -5.34 9.86
N ALA A 90 1.80 -4.64 8.90
CA ALA A 90 0.52 -3.95 9.11
C ALA A 90 -0.64 -4.92 9.36
N VAL A 91 -0.66 -6.08 8.69
CA VAL A 91 -1.62 -7.16 8.96
C VAL A 91 -1.50 -7.66 10.40
N LEU A 92 -0.28 -7.96 10.86
CA LEU A 92 -0.02 -8.44 12.22
C LEU A 92 -0.52 -7.42 13.26
N LYS A 93 -0.15 -6.14 13.11
CA LYS A 93 -0.60 -5.04 13.97
C LYS A 93 -2.12 -4.87 14.03
N GLU A 94 -2.80 -4.95 12.87
CA GLU A 94 -4.26 -4.83 12.88
C GLU A 94 -4.93 -6.06 13.53
N LEU A 95 -4.35 -7.26 13.34
CA LEU A 95 -4.86 -8.48 13.97
C LEU A 95 -4.66 -8.48 15.48
N SER A 96 -3.46 -8.13 15.97
CA SER A 96 -3.14 -8.07 17.39
C SER A 96 -4.04 -7.07 18.12
N LYS A 97 -4.15 -5.85 17.58
CA LYS A 97 -5.03 -4.80 18.11
C LYS A 97 -6.48 -5.28 18.18
N ARG A 98 -7.03 -5.84 17.09
CA ARG A 98 -8.41 -6.37 17.07
C ARG A 98 -8.61 -7.55 18.02
N PHE A 99 -7.59 -8.37 18.23
CA PHE A 99 -7.65 -9.49 19.16
C PHE A 99 -7.67 -8.99 20.60
N GLN A 100 -6.77 -8.07 20.97
CA GLN A 100 -6.72 -7.44 22.29
C GLN A 100 -8.00 -6.66 22.60
N GLU A 101 -8.49 -5.84 21.67
CA GLU A 101 -9.73 -5.07 21.84
C GLU A 101 -10.94 -5.99 22.10
N LYS A 102 -10.95 -7.18 21.48
CA LYS A 102 -12.07 -8.12 21.60
C LYS A 102 -11.98 -9.01 22.84
N PHE A 103 -10.76 -9.41 23.24
CA PHE A 103 -10.55 -10.48 24.22
C PHE A 103 -9.65 -10.10 25.40
N SER A 104 -9.46 -8.79 25.66
CA SER A 104 -8.58 -8.30 26.72
C SER A 104 -8.88 -8.93 28.08
N SER A 105 -10.16 -9.05 28.46
CA SER A 105 -10.58 -9.68 29.71
C SER A 105 -10.29 -11.18 29.79
N GLU A 106 -10.41 -11.89 28.68
CA GLU A 106 -10.29 -13.34 28.61
C GLU A 106 -8.83 -13.79 28.54
N ILE A 107 -7.97 -12.94 27.97
CA ILE A 107 -6.51 -13.10 27.97
C ILE A 107 -5.95 -13.06 29.39
N GLU A 108 -6.54 -12.28 30.29
CA GLU A 108 -6.10 -12.13 31.68
C GLU A 108 -6.53 -13.28 32.60
N MET A 109 -7.36 -14.21 32.10
CA MET A 109 -7.79 -15.36 32.88
C MET A 109 -6.63 -16.34 33.11
N GLU A 110 -6.51 -16.86 34.34
CA GLU A 110 -5.46 -17.84 34.71
C GLU A 110 -5.47 -19.11 33.85
N ILE A 111 -6.65 -19.49 33.34
CA ILE A 111 -6.83 -20.66 32.47
C ILE A 111 -7.54 -20.21 31.19
N PRO A 112 -6.81 -20.05 30.08
CA PRO A 112 -7.40 -19.74 28.78
C PRO A 112 -8.28 -20.89 28.31
N ILE A 113 -9.50 -20.60 27.89
CA ILE A 113 -10.41 -21.57 27.27
C ILE A 113 -10.36 -21.33 25.76
N ALA A 114 -9.86 -22.28 24.98
CA ALA A 114 -9.69 -22.12 23.53
C ALA A 114 -11.00 -21.76 22.81
N ASP A 115 -12.13 -22.33 23.24
CA ASP A 115 -13.45 -22.06 22.68
C ASP A 115 -13.91 -20.60 22.85
N THR A 116 -13.34 -19.87 23.81
CA THR A 116 -13.64 -18.44 24.02
C THR A 116 -13.20 -17.58 22.83
N TYR A 117 -12.12 -18.00 22.15
CA TYR A 117 -11.57 -17.30 21.00
C TYR A 117 -12.20 -17.74 19.68
N ALA A 118 -13.14 -18.71 19.73
CA ALA A 118 -13.83 -19.23 18.56
C ALA A 118 -14.52 -18.09 17.79
N GLY A 119 -14.38 -18.12 16.47
CA GLY A 119 -14.99 -17.12 15.58
C GLY A 119 -14.11 -15.90 15.31
N PHE A 120 -12.92 -15.79 15.90
CA PHE A 120 -11.94 -14.80 15.44
C PHE A 120 -11.42 -15.09 14.02
N ASP A 121 -11.54 -16.34 13.53
CA ASP A 121 -11.21 -16.74 12.16
C ASP A 121 -11.85 -15.84 11.09
N ALA A 122 -13.12 -15.47 11.30
CA ALA A 122 -13.83 -14.58 10.39
C ALA A 122 -13.17 -13.20 10.33
N LYS A 123 -12.65 -12.72 11.47
CA LYS A 123 -11.94 -11.43 11.55
C LYS A 123 -10.56 -11.52 10.92
N VAL A 124 -9.86 -12.64 11.09
CA VAL A 124 -8.58 -12.88 10.41
C VAL A 124 -8.76 -12.86 8.89
N LYS A 125 -9.78 -13.58 8.37
CA LYS A 125 -10.12 -13.59 6.94
C LYS A 125 -10.47 -12.19 6.42
N GLU A 126 -11.27 -11.43 7.16
CA GLU A 126 -11.64 -10.05 6.82
C GLU A 126 -10.40 -9.15 6.66
N VAL A 127 -9.45 -9.20 7.62
CA VAL A 127 -8.21 -8.40 7.56
C VAL A 127 -7.32 -8.84 6.40
N ILE A 128 -7.16 -10.14 6.18
CA ILE A 128 -6.39 -10.67 5.04
C ILE A 128 -6.97 -10.18 3.71
N GLU A 129 -8.30 -10.25 3.51
CA GLU A 129 -8.95 -9.78 2.28
C GLU A 129 -8.86 -8.25 2.11
N LYS A 130 -8.95 -7.49 3.21
CA LYS A 130 -8.69 -6.05 3.22
C LYS A 130 -7.29 -5.76 2.67
N TYR A 131 -6.24 -6.38 3.21
CA TYR A 131 -4.87 -6.12 2.79
C TYR A 131 -4.51 -6.69 1.41
N ARG A 132 -5.19 -7.75 0.95
CA ARG A 132 -5.11 -8.17 -0.46
C ARG A 132 -5.58 -7.07 -1.41
N SER A 133 -6.63 -6.34 -1.04
CA SER A 133 -7.14 -5.20 -1.82
C SER A 133 -6.18 -4.01 -1.78
N VAL A 134 -5.54 -3.78 -0.63
CA VAL A 134 -4.47 -2.76 -0.47
C VAL A 134 -3.28 -3.09 -1.37
N LEU A 135 -2.78 -4.34 -1.34
CA LEU A 135 -1.69 -4.80 -2.22
C LEU A 135 -2.02 -4.64 -3.70
N LYS A 136 -3.24 -4.98 -4.10
CA LYS A 136 -3.70 -4.76 -5.47
C LYS A 136 -3.63 -3.28 -5.84
N THR A 137 -3.97 -2.38 -4.92
CA THR A 137 -3.91 -0.93 -5.13
C THR A 137 -2.45 -0.46 -5.22
N ALA A 138 -1.59 -0.87 -4.29
CA ALA A 138 -0.17 -0.55 -4.28
C ALA A 138 0.55 -1.06 -5.54
N SER A 139 0.16 -2.22 -6.09
CA SER A 139 0.73 -2.76 -7.33
C SER A 139 0.45 -1.91 -8.59
N GLN A 140 -0.42 -0.91 -8.49
CA GLN A 140 -0.71 0.04 -9.57
C GLN A 140 0.09 1.33 -9.47
N LEU A 141 0.91 1.50 -8.42
CA LEU A 141 1.76 2.66 -8.27
C LEU A 141 2.73 2.80 -9.45
N ASN A 142 2.81 4.03 -9.95
CA ASN A 142 3.75 4.48 -10.98
C ASN A 142 3.81 6.01 -10.92
N GLY A 143 4.71 6.65 -11.68
CA GLY A 143 4.84 8.11 -11.70
C GLY A 143 3.54 8.90 -11.97
N PHE A 144 2.55 8.33 -12.65
CA PHE A 144 1.36 9.06 -13.12
C PHE A 144 0.08 8.69 -12.37
N VAL A 145 0.22 8.28 -11.11
CA VAL A 145 -0.88 8.22 -10.15
C VAL A 145 -0.87 9.45 -9.24
N VAL A 146 -2.05 9.89 -8.82
CA VAL A 146 -2.27 11.03 -7.93
C VAL A 146 -2.63 10.48 -6.55
N PRO A 147 -1.74 10.60 -5.55
CA PRO A 147 -2.08 10.27 -4.16
C PRO A 147 -3.04 11.32 -3.59
N LYS A 148 -3.92 10.89 -2.69
CA LYS A 148 -4.87 11.76 -2.01
C LYS A 148 -5.11 11.28 -0.58
N LEU A 149 -5.01 12.19 0.38
CA LEU A 149 -5.37 11.94 1.78
C LEU A 149 -6.85 11.54 1.88
N LYS A 150 -7.12 10.45 2.61
CA LYS A 150 -8.49 10.10 2.97
C LYS A 150 -8.97 11.08 4.03
N LYS A 151 -10.16 11.67 3.82
CA LYS A 151 -10.81 12.47 4.85
C LYS A 151 -11.33 11.51 5.94
N LYS A 152 -10.90 11.66 7.19
CA LYS A 152 -11.66 11.19 8.35
C LYS A 152 -12.76 12.21 8.63
N ASP A 153 -13.91 11.74 9.11
CA ASP A 153 -15.18 12.47 9.10
C ASP A 153 -15.21 13.81 9.87
N ASP A 154 -14.17 14.24 10.60
CA ASP A 154 -14.16 15.60 11.18
C ASP A 154 -12.80 16.28 11.46
N GLU A 155 -11.64 15.71 11.12
CA GLU A 155 -10.36 16.43 11.26
C GLU A 155 -9.25 15.77 10.41
N PHE A 156 -8.37 16.58 9.83
CA PHE A 156 -7.12 16.12 9.19
C PHE A 156 -6.12 15.69 10.27
N SER A 157 -6.48 14.70 11.08
CA SER A 157 -5.59 14.13 12.09
C SER A 157 -5.17 12.74 11.64
N LEU A 158 -3.92 12.66 11.17
CA LEU A 158 -3.21 11.40 11.01
C LEU A 158 -3.12 10.71 12.36
N ASP A 159 -3.10 9.37 12.34
CA ASP A 159 -2.82 8.61 13.54
C ASP A 159 -1.40 8.97 14.02
N PRO A 160 -1.21 9.44 15.28
CA PRO A 160 0.11 9.79 15.80
C PRO A 160 1.12 8.64 15.65
N GLU A 161 0.67 7.40 15.80
CA GLU A 161 1.53 6.22 15.63
C GLU A 161 2.08 6.13 14.21
N VAL A 162 1.24 6.36 13.19
CA VAL A 162 1.66 6.38 11.79
C VAL A 162 2.63 7.52 11.51
N LEU A 163 2.45 8.68 12.15
CA LEU A 163 3.35 9.82 11.98
C LEU A 163 4.72 9.56 12.60
N ASP A 164 4.74 8.97 13.80
CA ASP A 164 5.97 8.61 14.50
C ASP A 164 6.76 7.54 13.72
N GLU A 165 6.08 6.54 13.18
CA GLU A 165 6.69 5.53 12.30
C GLU A 165 7.22 6.13 11.02
N LEU A 166 6.44 6.98 10.34
CA LEU A 166 6.86 7.66 9.12
C LEU A 166 8.14 8.47 9.36
N HIS A 167 8.21 9.16 10.50
CA HIS A 167 9.36 9.98 10.86
C HIS A 167 10.57 9.13 11.26
N ARG A 168 10.36 8.01 11.96
CA ARG A 168 11.43 7.07 12.32
C ARG A 168 12.03 6.38 11.09
N ASP A 169 11.19 5.91 10.18
CA ASP A 169 11.62 5.03 9.09
C ASP A 169 12.07 5.84 7.85
N TYR A 170 11.47 7.01 7.60
CA TYR A 170 11.74 7.84 6.41
C TYR A 170 12.23 9.26 6.72
N GLY A 171 12.30 9.65 7.99
CA GLY A 171 12.81 10.96 8.41
C GLY A 171 12.07 12.12 7.74
N ASN A 172 12.86 13.11 7.31
CA ASN A 172 12.34 14.29 6.63
C ASN A 172 11.76 13.98 5.24
N HIS A 173 12.15 12.87 4.60
CA HIS A 173 11.60 12.52 3.28
C HIS A 173 10.13 12.16 3.39
N GLY A 174 9.76 11.39 4.43
CA GLY A 174 8.37 11.02 4.71
C GLY A 174 7.47 12.24 4.88
N VAL A 175 7.91 13.21 5.70
CA VAL A 175 7.15 14.45 5.96
C VAL A 175 6.99 15.29 4.69
N ARG A 176 8.07 15.49 3.92
CA ARG A 176 8.02 16.30 2.69
C ARG A 176 7.08 15.70 1.63
N ILE A 177 7.08 14.38 1.47
CA ILE A 177 6.14 13.72 0.57
C ILE A 177 4.72 13.90 1.08
N LEU A 178 4.47 13.65 2.36
CA LEU A 178 3.15 13.80 2.97
C LEU A 178 2.57 15.22 2.78
N GLU A 179 3.40 16.26 2.96
CA GLU A 179 3.03 17.66 2.70
C GLU A 179 2.75 17.96 1.22
N SER A 180 3.34 17.18 0.29
CA SER A 180 3.13 17.31 -1.15
C SER A 180 1.86 16.60 -1.65
N ILE A 181 1.16 15.84 -0.80
CA ILE A 181 -0.07 15.12 -1.16
C ILE A 181 -1.28 16.06 -1.05
N ASP A 182 -1.60 16.72 -2.16
CA ASP A 182 -2.73 17.66 -2.27
C ASP A 182 -3.98 17.07 -2.98
N GLY A 183 -3.85 15.85 -3.54
CA GLY A 183 -4.90 15.23 -4.34
C GLY A 183 -4.97 15.71 -5.81
N ASN A 184 -3.98 16.49 -6.25
CA ASN A 184 -3.87 16.93 -7.64
C ASN A 184 -2.55 16.58 -8.30
N THR A 185 -1.46 16.64 -7.55
CA THR A 185 -0.09 16.40 -8.00
C THR A 185 0.15 14.90 -8.15
N CYS A 186 0.69 14.46 -9.29
CA CYS A 186 1.05 13.05 -9.47
C CYS A 186 2.42 12.72 -8.87
N ILE A 187 2.74 11.44 -8.68
CA ILE A 187 4.01 10.98 -8.10
C ILE A 187 5.22 11.54 -8.86
N HIS A 188 5.15 11.62 -10.18
CA HIS A 188 6.19 12.19 -11.04
C HIS A 188 6.45 13.66 -10.70
N GLU A 189 5.41 14.46 -10.53
CA GLU A 189 5.52 15.86 -10.14
C GLU A 189 5.99 16.01 -8.68
N ILE A 190 5.52 15.16 -7.76
CA ILE A 190 6.00 15.14 -6.36
C ILE A 190 7.50 14.88 -6.32
N ARG A 191 7.98 13.93 -7.13
CA ARG A 191 9.42 13.64 -7.28
C ARG A 191 10.19 14.87 -7.77
N GLU A 192 9.70 15.55 -8.82
CA GLU A 192 10.34 16.77 -9.33
C GLU A 192 10.39 17.91 -8.29
N GLN A 193 9.32 18.08 -7.51
CA GLN A 193 9.21 19.11 -6.47
C GLN A 193 10.09 18.83 -5.26
N THR A 194 10.16 17.57 -4.83
CA THR A 194 10.90 17.17 -3.62
C THR A 194 12.38 16.92 -3.90
N GLY A 195 12.73 16.60 -5.15
CA GLY A 195 14.08 16.22 -5.57
C GLY A 195 14.51 14.82 -5.11
N LEU A 196 13.56 13.99 -4.68
CA LEU A 196 13.80 12.62 -4.24
C LEU A 196 13.90 11.65 -5.43
N GLU A 197 14.50 10.49 -5.20
CA GLU A 197 14.49 9.41 -6.20
C GLU A 197 13.11 8.79 -6.31
N GLU A 198 12.77 8.28 -7.51
CA GLU A 198 11.43 7.70 -7.76
C GLU A 198 11.14 6.51 -6.83
N GLY A 199 12.15 5.70 -6.54
CA GLY A 199 12.04 4.57 -5.61
C GLY A 199 11.59 5.00 -4.22
N ASP A 200 12.25 6.02 -3.66
CA ASP A 200 11.93 6.55 -2.32
C ASP A 200 10.51 7.11 -2.27
N VAL A 201 10.08 7.82 -3.33
CA VAL A 201 8.73 8.38 -3.38
C VAL A 201 7.69 7.26 -3.45
N LEU A 202 7.92 6.26 -4.29
CA LEU A 202 7.01 5.11 -4.42
C LEU A 202 6.91 4.32 -3.10
N GLU A 203 8.03 4.09 -2.42
CA GLU A 203 8.07 3.36 -1.15
C GLU A 203 7.28 4.09 -0.05
N ILE A 204 7.48 5.41 0.09
CA ILE A 204 6.76 6.20 1.09
C ILE A 204 5.26 6.26 0.78
N ILE A 205 4.88 6.42 -0.50
CA ILE A 205 3.48 6.39 -0.93
C ILE A 205 2.87 5.00 -0.69
N GLU A 206 3.61 3.92 -0.97
CA GLU A 206 3.17 2.55 -0.67
C GLU A 206 2.92 2.36 0.82
N TYR A 207 3.84 2.80 1.68
CA TYR A 207 3.68 2.80 3.14
C TYR A 207 2.39 3.52 3.56
N LEU A 208 2.15 4.74 3.07
CA LEU A 208 0.95 5.52 3.40
C LEU A 208 -0.35 4.85 2.91
N ILE A 209 -0.31 4.11 1.80
CA ILE A 209 -1.45 3.30 1.32
C ILE A 209 -1.71 2.14 2.27
N ILE A 210 -0.65 1.46 2.71
CA ILE A 210 -0.71 0.32 3.65
C ILE A 210 -1.23 0.75 5.01
N ALA A 211 -0.76 1.90 5.52
CA ALA A 211 -1.27 2.54 6.73
C ALA A 211 -2.73 3.03 6.57
N GLY A 212 -3.28 2.99 5.36
CA GLY A 212 -4.66 3.37 5.07
C GLY A 212 -4.89 4.87 5.06
N VAL A 213 -3.83 5.69 5.10
CA VAL A 213 -3.85 7.15 5.15
C VAL A 213 -4.27 7.76 3.82
N ILE A 214 -3.76 7.20 2.71
CA ILE A 214 -4.03 7.73 1.37
C ILE A 214 -4.81 6.74 0.51
N GLU A 215 -5.49 7.29 -0.48
CA GLU A 215 -5.98 6.58 -1.66
C GLU A 215 -5.26 7.11 -2.90
N ILE A 216 -5.26 6.33 -3.99
CA ILE A 216 -4.69 6.77 -5.27
C ILE A 216 -5.77 6.95 -6.33
N ARG A 217 -5.45 7.81 -7.31
CA ARG A 217 -6.22 8.01 -8.53
C ARG A 217 -5.30 7.89 -9.74
N ILE A 218 -5.79 7.24 -10.79
CA ILE A 218 -5.08 7.11 -12.06
C ILE A 218 -5.37 8.35 -12.91
N LEU A 219 -4.32 8.91 -13.50
CA LEU A 219 -4.38 10.07 -14.38
C LEU A 219 -4.79 9.64 -15.80
N CYS A 220 -5.94 10.12 -16.27
CA CYS A 220 -6.49 9.85 -17.60
C CYS A 220 -6.68 11.17 -18.36
N PRO A 221 -5.87 11.48 -19.40
CA PRO A 221 -6.01 12.72 -20.16
C PRO A 221 -7.25 12.70 -21.07
N SER A 222 -7.91 13.85 -21.17
CA SER A 222 -9.04 14.13 -22.06
C SER A 222 -8.76 15.41 -22.85
N LEU A 223 -8.85 15.38 -24.18
CA LEU A 223 -8.70 16.58 -25.01
C LEU A 223 -10.07 17.25 -25.21
N LEU A 224 -10.20 18.51 -24.78
CA LEU A 224 -11.48 19.23 -24.76
C LEU A 224 -11.94 19.71 -26.15
N LYS A 225 -11.01 20.03 -27.06
CA LYS A 225 -11.31 20.51 -28.41
C LYS A 225 -10.47 19.78 -29.44
N ALA A 226 -11.03 18.76 -30.07
CA ALA A 226 -10.46 18.15 -31.26
C ALA A 226 -10.91 18.84 -32.56
N ASP A 227 -11.32 20.12 -32.53
CA ASP A 227 -11.87 20.85 -33.68
C ASP A 227 -10.79 21.59 -34.50
N SER A 228 -11.17 22.22 -35.61
CA SER A 228 -10.23 22.92 -36.50
C SER A 228 -9.48 24.09 -35.86
N ARG A 229 -9.95 24.61 -34.71
CA ARG A 229 -9.25 25.66 -33.95
C ARG A 229 -8.08 25.10 -33.15
N PHE A 230 -8.07 23.79 -32.89
CA PHE A 230 -6.98 23.10 -32.25
C PHE A 230 -5.70 23.16 -33.10
N ASP A 231 -5.80 22.90 -34.40
CA ASP A 231 -4.63 22.96 -35.29
C ASP A 231 -4.09 24.40 -35.41
N THR A 232 -4.98 25.40 -35.47
CA THR A 232 -4.56 26.82 -35.44
C THR A 232 -3.92 27.21 -34.10
N TYR A 233 -4.39 26.66 -32.98
CA TYR A 233 -3.77 26.86 -31.67
C TYR A 233 -2.38 26.24 -31.58
N LEU A 234 -2.20 25.03 -32.13
CA LEU A 234 -0.90 24.35 -32.18
C LEU A 234 0.15 25.14 -32.96
N ASP A 235 -0.26 25.80 -34.04
CA ASP A 235 0.59 26.73 -34.80
C ASP A 235 0.93 27.98 -33.97
N LEU A 236 -0.01 28.49 -33.17
CA LEU A 236 0.16 29.69 -32.36
C LEU A 236 1.12 29.49 -31.17
N ILE A 237 1.03 28.33 -30.49
CA ILE A 237 1.91 28.01 -29.35
C ILE A 237 3.33 27.62 -29.78
N GLY A 238 3.58 27.44 -31.08
CA GLY A 238 4.89 27.11 -31.61
C GLY A 238 5.41 25.75 -31.15
N LEU A 239 4.53 24.75 -31.03
CA LEU A 239 4.90 23.43 -30.54
C LEU A 239 5.95 22.79 -31.51
N PRO A 240 7.08 22.25 -31.01
CA PRO A 240 8.05 21.60 -31.88
C PRO A 240 7.42 20.48 -32.69
N GLN A 241 7.86 20.27 -33.93
CA GLN A 241 7.29 19.26 -34.83
C GLN A 241 7.27 17.84 -34.21
N LYS A 242 8.24 17.54 -33.35
CA LYS A 242 8.31 16.28 -32.60
C LYS A 242 7.16 16.13 -31.59
N ASP A 243 6.82 17.21 -30.87
CA ASP A 243 5.74 17.24 -29.87
C ASP A 243 4.39 17.12 -30.60
N TYR A 244 4.23 17.79 -31.75
CA TYR A 244 3.03 17.71 -32.58
C TYR A 244 2.75 16.26 -33.04
N GLN A 245 3.78 15.53 -33.46
CA GLN A 245 3.63 14.11 -33.86
C GLN A 245 3.23 13.20 -32.70
N VAL A 246 3.66 13.50 -31.47
CA VAL A 246 3.20 12.75 -30.28
C VAL A 246 1.73 13.03 -30.05
N LEU A 247 1.33 14.31 -30.05
CA LEU A 247 -0.04 14.73 -29.82
C LEU A 247 -1.02 14.17 -30.85
N GLN A 248 -0.68 14.23 -32.14
CA GLN A 248 -1.53 13.69 -33.22
C GLN A 248 -1.80 12.18 -33.06
N ARG A 249 -0.78 11.41 -32.64
CA ARG A 249 -0.94 9.97 -32.38
C ARG A 249 -1.76 9.71 -31.10
N ALA A 250 -1.57 10.52 -30.07
CA ALA A 250 -2.29 10.40 -28.80
C ALA A 250 -3.76 10.83 -28.88
N LYS A 251 -4.09 11.75 -29.80
CA LYS A 251 -5.40 12.44 -29.87
C LYS A 251 -6.60 11.51 -29.80
N SER A 252 -6.57 10.38 -30.50
CA SER A 252 -7.68 9.41 -30.53
C SER A 252 -7.86 8.61 -29.23
N PHE A 253 -6.86 8.63 -28.35
CA PHE A 253 -6.85 7.89 -27.08
C PHE A 253 -7.00 8.79 -25.85
N CYS A 254 -6.79 10.10 -25.97
CA CYS A 254 -7.02 11.08 -24.92
C CYS A 254 -8.53 11.40 -24.78
N ASP A 255 -9.30 10.37 -24.40
CA ASP A 255 -10.76 10.41 -24.24
C ASP A 255 -11.18 10.42 -22.75
N GLY A 256 -10.21 10.58 -21.85
CA GLY A 256 -10.41 10.53 -20.41
C GLY A 256 -10.70 9.13 -19.87
N LYS A 257 -10.67 8.06 -20.68
CA LYS A 257 -10.94 6.68 -20.25
C LYS A 257 -9.67 5.89 -20.00
N HIS A 258 -8.62 6.15 -20.77
CA HIS A 258 -7.39 5.38 -20.73
C HIS A 258 -6.35 6.04 -19.82
N PRO A 259 -5.59 5.26 -19.02
CA PRO A 259 -4.43 5.77 -18.29
C PRO A 259 -3.42 6.41 -19.25
N LEU A 260 -2.73 7.45 -18.78
CA LEU A 260 -1.61 8.04 -19.51
C LEU A 260 -0.56 6.99 -19.94
N THR A 261 -0.21 6.06 -19.05
CA THR A 261 0.77 4.99 -19.29
C THR A 261 0.34 4.05 -20.43
N ASP A 262 -0.93 3.70 -20.50
CA ASP A 262 -1.50 2.87 -21.56
C ASP A 262 -1.47 3.60 -22.90
N ILE A 263 -1.81 4.89 -22.92
CA ILE A 263 -1.76 5.72 -24.13
C ILE A 263 -0.32 5.82 -24.64
N ALA A 264 0.63 6.12 -23.75
CA ALA A 264 2.04 6.25 -24.09
C ALA A 264 2.58 4.95 -24.72
N THR A 265 2.22 3.80 -24.14
CA THR A 265 2.56 2.47 -24.68
C THR A 265 1.99 2.27 -26.09
N ARG A 266 0.71 2.59 -26.32
CA ARG A 266 0.06 2.41 -27.64
C ARG A 266 0.69 3.25 -28.74
N ILE A 267 1.16 4.44 -28.42
CA ILE A 267 1.80 5.35 -29.39
C ILE A 267 3.33 5.22 -29.41
N ASN A 268 3.89 4.26 -28.67
CA ASN A 268 5.31 3.96 -28.58
C ASN A 268 6.16 5.17 -28.16
N VAL A 269 5.78 5.80 -27.04
CA VAL A 269 6.55 6.86 -26.36
C VAL A 269 6.59 6.58 -24.86
N THR A 270 7.48 7.25 -24.13
CA THR A 270 7.49 7.13 -22.67
C THR A 270 6.35 7.93 -22.05
N PRO A 271 5.80 7.51 -20.91
CA PRO A 271 4.76 8.25 -20.20
C PRO A 271 5.15 9.69 -19.84
N GLU A 272 6.41 9.93 -19.44
CA GLU A 272 6.95 11.25 -19.11
C GLU A 272 6.89 12.17 -20.34
N ARG A 273 7.26 11.62 -21.50
CA ARG A 273 7.24 12.39 -22.75
C ARG A 273 5.83 12.76 -23.16
N LEU A 274 4.87 11.85 -22.99
CA LEU A 274 3.47 12.14 -23.27
C LEU A 274 2.92 13.16 -22.27
N PHE A 275 3.24 13.02 -20.98
CA PHE A 275 2.87 13.97 -19.94
C PHE A 275 3.36 15.38 -20.26
N GLU A 276 4.66 15.53 -20.54
CA GLU A 276 5.29 16.82 -20.88
C GLU A 276 4.59 17.51 -22.06
N VAL A 277 4.31 16.75 -23.14
CA VAL A 277 3.63 17.28 -24.33
C VAL A 277 2.20 17.73 -24.01
N LEU A 278 1.46 16.94 -23.24
CA LEU A 278 0.08 17.29 -22.84
C LEU A 278 0.05 18.46 -21.87
N SER A 279 0.99 18.55 -20.92
CA SER A 279 1.07 19.66 -19.97
C SER A 279 1.38 21.00 -20.65
N LYS A 280 2.15 21.00 -21.74
CA LYS A 280 2.39 22.21 -22.56
C LYS A 280 1.12 22.77 -23.23
N MET A 281 0.09 21.95 -23.41
CA MET A 281 -1.19 22.39 -23.97
C MET A 281 -2.01 23.22 -22.97
N GLY A 282 -1.68 23.12 -21.68
CA GLY A 282 -2.37 23.80 -20.59
C GLY A 282 -3.77 23.28 -20.30
N ASP A 283 -4.31 23.75 -19.16
CA ASP A 283 -5.59 23.31 -18.60
C ASP A 283 -6.81 23.66 -19.48
N THR A 284 -6.63 24.53 -20.47
CA THR A 284 -7.71 24.94 -21.39
C THR A 284 -7.99 23.92 -22.48
N GLU A 285 -7.03 23.04 -22.77
CA GLU A 285 -7.10 22.09 -23.89
C GLU A 285 -6.99 20.64 -23.42
N VAL A 286 -6.31 20.39 -22.30
CA VAL A 286 -6.21 19.07 -21.67
C VAL A 286 -6.89 19.09 -20.31
N GLU A 287 -7.86 18.21 -20.13
CA GLU A 287 -8.46 17.90 -18.83
C GLU A 287 -7.88 16.60 -18.29
N TRP A 288 -7.39 16.65 -17.05
CA TRP A 288 -6.82 15.49 -16.34
C TRP A 288 -7.87 14.82 -15.45
N LEU A 289 -8.53 13.79 -15.97
CA LEU A 289 -9.50 13.02 -15.19
C LEU A 289 -8.79 12.08 -14.22
N LYS A 290 -9.20 12.12 -12.94
CA LYS A 290 -8.65 11.30 -11.85
C LYS A 290 -9.60 10.16 -11.52
N LYS A 291 -9.29 8.95 -11.96
CA LYS A 291 -10.18 7.78 -11.82
C LYS A 291 -9.71 6.83 -10.74
N LYS A 292 -10.64 6.09 -10.11
CA LYS A 292 -10.22 5.05 -9.16
C LYS A 292 -9.56 3.90 -9.93
N PRO A 293 -8.55 3.22 -9.35
CA PRO A 293 -8.00 1.95 -9.82
C PRO A 293 -8.98 0.96 -10.46
N ASN A 294 -10.16 0.79 -9.87
CA ASN A 294 -11.16 -0.19 -10.32
C ASN A 294 -12.05 0.32 -11.47
N ASP A 295 -12.02 1.62 -11.78
CA ASP A 295 -12.88 2.25 -12.79
C ASP A 295 -12.20 2.36 -14.16
N VAL A 296 -10.93 1.96 -14.25
CA VAL A 296 -10.10 2.14 -15.44
C VAL A 296 -9.95 0.80 -16.18
N PRO A 297 -10.10 0.77 -17.51
CA PRO A 297 -9.87 -0.44 -18.28
C PRO A 297 -8.44 -0.93 -18.06
N THR A 298 -8.28 -2.15 -17.55
CA THR A 298 -6.96 -2.79 -17.49
C THR A 298 -6.67 -3.34 -18.87
N THR A 299 -5.75 -2.69 -19.61
CA THR A 299 -5.30 -3.26 -20.87
C THR A 299 -4.41 -4.46 -20.55
N LYS A 300 -4.95 -5.68 -20.70
CA LYS A 300 -4.12 -6.90 -20.73
C LYS A 300 -3.32 -6.86 -22.03
N TYR A 301 -2.03 -6.61 -21.93
CA TYR A 301 -1.07 -6.92 -22.99
C TYR A 301 -0.44 -8.28 -22.70
#